data_AF-A0A812R993-F1
#
_entry.id   AF-A0A812R993-F1
#
_cell.length_a   1.000
_cell.length_b   1.000
_cell.length_c   1.000
_cell.angle_alpha   90.00
_cell.angle_beta   90.00
_cell.angle_gamma   90.00
#
_symmetry.space_group_name_H-M   'P 1'
#
loop_
_entity.id
_entity.type
_entity.pdbx_description
1 polymer ?
#
loop_
_entity_poly.entity_id
_entity_poly.type
_entity_poly.pdbx_seq_one_letter_code
_entity_poly.pdbx_strand_id
1 'polypeptide(L)'
;MISEYRVYVVRGEIRAVCHYKGPSEGLGALDVTVVEEAVQTLCKSPEGEGLAGFGMDFAVLEEGTCLVEVNDGFSLGKYEGISGQDYTDLLVARWQSLMQSAA
;
A
#
# COMPACT_ATOMS: atom_id res chain seq x y z
N MET A 1 -18.05 -6.15 3.36
CA MET A 1 -16.71 -5.66 3.73
C MET A 1 -16.66 -5.58 5.25
N ILE A 2 -15.78 -6.35 5.86
CA ILE A 2 -15.63 -6.46 7.32
C ILE A 2 -14.67 -5.39 7.81
N SER A 3 -13.48 -5.31 7.19
CA SER A 3 -12.42 -4.37 7.58
C SER A 3 -11.66 -3.83 6.37
N GLU A 4 -11.00 -2.68 6.55
CA GLU A 4 -10.19 -2.03 5.51
C GLU A 4 -8.83 -1.57 6.05
N TYR A 5 -7.82 -1.69 5.20
CA TYR A 5 -6.42 -1.45 5.50
C TYR A 5 -5.73 -0.69 4.37
N ARG A 6 -4.83 0.22 4.73
CA ARG A 6 -3.90 0.92 3.83
C ARG A 6 -2.51 0.33 4.01
N VAL A 7 -1.91 -0.11 2.92
CA VAL A 7 -0.52 -0.56 2.87
C VAL A 7 0.30 0.51 2.18
N TYR A 8 1.38 0.95 2.82
CA TYR A 8 2.30 1.94 2.28
C TYR A 8 3.58 1.26 1.82
N VAL A 9 3.95 1.45 0.56
CA VAL A 9 5.08 0.76 -0.07
C VAL A 9 6.08 1.78 -0.59
N VAL A 10 7.36 1.54 -0.32
CA VAL A 10 8.48 2.33 -0.83
C VAL A 10 9.49 1.39 -1.46
N ARG A 11 9.75 1.56 -2.76
CA ARG A 11 10.70 0.75 -3.54
C ARG A 11 10.50 -0.76 -3.37
N GLY A 12 9.24 -1.20 -3.29
CA GLY A 12 8.85 -2.60 -3.12
C GLY A 12 8.89 -3.12 -1.68
N GLU A 13 9.27 -2.29 -0.71
CA GLU A 13 9.22 -2.62 0.71
C GLU A 13 7.94 -2.09 1.36
N ILE A 14 7.22 -2.95 2.06
CA ILE A 14 6.08 -2.55 2.90
C ILE A 14 6.62 -1.78 4.11
N ARG A 15 6.27 -0.50 4.23
CA ARG A 15 6.68 0.37 5.34
C ARG A 15 5.67 0.37 6.48
N ALA A 16 4.39 0.25 6.17
CA ALA A 16 3.34 0.17 7.16
C ALA A 16 2.08 -0.50 6.59
N VAL A 17 1.35 -1.18 7.47
CA VAL A 17 0.01 -1.70 7.25
C VAL A 17 -0.90 -1.04 8.28
N CYS A 18 -1.78 -0.16 7.83
CA CYS A 18 -2.60 0.69 8.67
C CYS A 18 -4.07 0.31 8.55
N HIS A 19 -4.65 -0.24 9.63
CA HIS A 19 -6.08 -0.44 9.74
C HIS A 19 -6.79 0.91 9.91
N TYR A 20 -7.85 1.18 9.13
CA TYR A 20 -8.59 2.44 9.25
C TYR A 20 -10.12 2.27 9.37
N LYS A 21 -10.65 1.05 9.20
CA LYS A 21 -12.10 0.80 9.31
C LYS A 21 -12.40 -0.66 9.63
N GLY A 22 -13.36 -0.89 10.53
CA GLY A 22 -13.81 -2.22 10.94
C GLY A 22 -13.09 -2.74 12.20
N PRO A 23 -13.28 -4.01 12.55
CA PRO A 23 -12.46 -4.69 13.55
C PRO A 23 -11.09 -5.07 12.98
N SER A 24 -10.00 -4.95 13.74
CA SER A 24 -8.66 -5.35 13.25
C SER A 24 -8.26 -6.79 13.59
N GLU A 25 -9.09 -7.49 14.38
CA GLU A 25 -8.82 -8.83 14.91
C GLU A 25 -9.96 -9.80 14.55
N GLY A 26 -9.70 -11.11 14.70
CA GLY A 26 -10.66 -12.16 14.40
C GLY A 26 -11.08 -12.15 12.94
N LEU A 27 -12.39 -11.99 12.67
CA LEU A 27 -12.94 -11.93 11.31
C LEU A 27 -12.47 -10.70 10.51
N GLY A 28 -11.90 -9.70 11.17
CA GLY A 28 -11.34 -8.53 10.53
C GLY A 28 -9.84 -8.59 10.29
N ALA A 29 -9.18 -9.69 10.68
CA ALA A 29 -7.74 -9.83 10.52
C ALA A 29 -7.35 -9.92 9.03
N LEU A 30 -6.42 -9.06 8.62
CA LEU A 30 -5.85 -9.05 7.28
C LEU A 30 -4.91 -10.23 7.07
N ASP A 31 -5.00 -10.91 5.93
CA ASP A 31 -4.02 -11.90 5.51
C ASP A 31 -2.80 -11.19 4.91
N VAL A 32 -1.72 -11.15 5.69
CA VAL A 32 -0.47 -10.48 5.30
C VAL A 32 0.21 -11.18 4.12
N THR A 33 0.00 -12.48 3.94
CA THR A 33 0.58 -13.23 2.82
C THR A 33 0.05 -12.71 1.49
N VAL A 34 -1.27 -12.46 1.43
CA VAL A 34 -1.93 -11.90 0.24
C VAL A 34 -1.41 -10.49 -0.05
N VAL A 35 -1.15 -9.69 0.99
CA VAL A 35 -0.58 -8.34 0.85
C VAL A 35 0.83 -8.41 0.27
N GLU A 36 1.70 -9.25 0.84
CA GLU A 36 3.07 -9.43 0.38
C GLU A 36 3.12 -9.92 -1.07
N GLU A 37 2.29 -10.90 -1.42
CA GLU A 37 2.18 -11.42 -2.78
C GLU A 37 1.71 -10.36 -3.77
N ALA A 38 0.71 -9.55 -3.41
CA ALA A 38 0.20 -8.48 -4.27
C ALA A 38 1.26 -7.39 -4.50
N VAL A 39 1.97 -6.97 -3.45
CA VAL A 39 3.09 -6.00 -3.56
C VAL A 39 4.19 -6.55 -4.47
N GLN A 40 4.61 -7.79 -4.23
CA GLN A 40 5.67 -8.42 -5.02
C GLN A 40 5.26 -8.63 -6.47
N THR A 41 4.00 -8.97 -6.73
CA THR A 41 3.47 -9.14 -8.08
C THR A 41 3.51 -7.83 -8.84
N LEU A 42 3.00 -6.74 -8.25
CA LEU A 42 3.01 -5.42 -8.88
C LEU A 42 4.44 -4.92 -9.10
N CYS A 43 5.32 -5.00 -8.09
CA CYS A 43 6.70 -4.53 -8.23
C CYS A 43 7.54 -5.31 -9.25
N LYS A 44 7.12 -6.52 -9.64
CA LYS A 44 7.77 -7.32 -10.68
C LYS A 44 7.07 -7.21 -12.05
N SER A 45 5.93 -6.53 -12.13
CA SER A 45 5.19 -6.36 -13.37
C SER A 45 5.66 -5.13 -14.14
N PRO A 46 5.44 -5.08 -15.47
CA PRO A 46 5.71 -3.88 -16.27
C PRO A 46 4.91 -2.65 -15.79
N GLU A 47 3.70 -2.84 -15.29
CA GLU A 47 2.83 -1.76 -14.79
C GLU A 47 3.35 -1.14 -13.48
N GLY A 48 4.07 -1.93 -12.67
CA GLY A 48 4.75 -1.43 -11.47
C GLY A 48 6.12 -0.79 -11.77
N GLU A 49 6.59 -0.82 -13.02
CA GLU A 49 7.87 -0.22 -13.39
C GLU A 49 7.83 1.29 -13.09
N GLY A 50 8.84 1.77 -12.35
CA GLY A 50 8.91 3.16 -11.91
C GLY A 50 7.99 3.52 -10.74
N LEU A 51 7.16 2.61 -10.22
CA LEU A 51 6.32 2.89 -9.05
C LEU A 51 7.13 2.80 -7.75
N ALA A 52 7.86 3.87 -7.44
CA ALA A 52 8.82 3.89 -6.32
C ALA A 52 8.21 4.22 -4.95
N GLY A 53 6.99 4.75 -4.91
CA GLY A 53 6.24 5.03 -3.68
C GLY A 53 4.74 5.03 -3.97
N PHE A 54 3.97 4.21 -3.28
CA PHE A 54 2.55 4.01 -3.57
C PHE A 54 1.78 3.45 -2.37
N GLY A 55 0.45 3.55 -2.43
CA GLY A 55 -0.47 2.95 -1.48
C GLY A 55 -1.26 1.81 -2.10
N MET A 56 -1.56 0.77 -1.33
CA MET A 56 -2.51 -0.28 -1.71
C MET A 56 -3.58 -0.42 -0.63
N ASP A 57 -4.85 -0.36 -1.01
CA ASP A 57 -5.96 -0.59 -0.11
C ASP A 57 -6.44 -2.03 -0.19
N PHE A 58 -6.63 -2.65 0.98
CA PHE A 58 -7.13 -4.01 1.10
C PHE A 58 -8.41 -4.04 1.93
N ALA A 59 -9.29 -4.97 1.58
CA ALA A 59 -10.45 -5.33 2.35
C ALA A 59 -10.27 -6.70 2.99
N VAL A 60 -10.91 -6.90 4.13
CA VAL A 60 -11.28 -8.23 4.62
C VAL A 60 -12.75 -8.47 4.34
N LEU A 61 -13.05 -9.51 3.59
CA LEU A 61 -14.39 -10.01 3.26
C LEU A 61 -14.65 -11.34 3.98
N GLU A 62 -15.87 -11.88 3.87
CA GLU A 62 -16.17 -13.20 4.42
C GLU A 62 -15.34 -14.30 3.73
N GLU A 63 -15.02 -14.10 2.46
CA GLU A 63 -14.24 -15.00 1.61
C GLU A 63 -12.72 -14.84 1.76
N GLY A 64 -12.26 -13.79 2.46
CA GLY A 64 -10.84 -13.52 2.70
C GLY A 64 -10.40 -12.10 2.35
N THR A 65 -9.08 -11.92 2.25
CA THR A 65 -8.46 -10.62 1.93
C THR A 65 -8.53 -10.33 0.44
N CYS A 66 -8.92 -9.11 0.05
CA CYS A 66 -8.93 -8.68 -1.35
C CYS A 66 -8.26 -7.31 -1.54
N LEU A 67 -7.61 -7.13 -2.70
CA LEU A 67 -7.11 -5.83 -3.14
C LEU A 67 -8.27 -4.97 -3.65
N VAL A 68 -8.37 -3.73 -3.16
CA VAL A 68 -9.44 -2.78 -3.50
C VAL A 68 -8.93 -1.73 -4.48
N GLU A 69 -7.81 -1.10 -4.15
CA GLU A 69 -7.23 0.01 -4.94
C GLU A 69 -5.71 -0.02 -4.87
N VAL A 70 -5.04 0.40 -5.95
CA VAL A 70 -3.65 0.84 -5.92
C VAL A 70 -3.63 2.33 -6.25
N ASN A 71 -3.16 3.14 -5.30
CA ASN A 71 -2.97 4.57 -5.48
C ASN A 71 -1.48 4.83 -5.74
N ASP A 72 -1.17 5.57 -6.80
CA ASP A 72 0.20 5.77 -7.27
C ASP A 72 1.04 6.75 -6.42
N GLY A 73 0.54 7.12 -5.24
CA GLY A 73 1.16 8.09 -4.34
C GLY A 73 0.64 9.52 -4.51
N PHE A 74 -0.25 9.77 -5.50
CA PHE A 74 -0.87 11.10 -5.67
C PHE A 74 -2.03 11.32 -4.70
N SER A 75 -2.00 12.44 -3.98
CA SER A 75 -3.03 12.83 -3.01
C SER A 75 -3.31 11.73 -1.96
N LEU A 76 -2.30 10.94 -1.61
CA LEU A 76 -2.42 9.80 -0.72
C LEU A 76 -2.46 10.24 0.75
N GLY A 77 -3.55 9.93 1.46
CA GLY A 77 -3.69 10.26 2.88
C GLY A 77 -2.73 9.49 3.81
N LYS A 78 -2.39 10.10 4.95
CA LYS A 78 -1.62 9.48 6.04
C LYS A 78 -2.55 8.98 7.14
N TYR A 79 -2.61 7.67 7.33
CA TYR A 79 -3.35 7.06 8.44
C TYR A 79 -2.49 6.90 9.69
N GLU A 80 -3.14 6.59 10.81
CA GLU A 80 -2.47 6.18 12.04
C GLU A 80 -1.76 4.83 11.82
N GLY A 81 -0.54 4.69 12.34
CA GLY A 81 0.29 3.49 12.20
C GLY A 81 1.52 3.65 11.29
N ILE A 82 1.52 4.61 10.36
CA ILE A 82 2.74 4.96 9.61
C ILE A 82 3.49 6.11 10.28
N SER A 83 4.82 5.98 10.36
CA SER A 83 5.68 7.04 10.89
C SER A 83 5.70 8.26 9.95
N GLY A 84 6.04 9.43 10.47
CA GLY A 84 6.22 10.63 9.63
C GLY A 84 7.37 10.47 8.64
N GLN A 85 8.41 9.74 9.02
CA GLN A 85 9.57 9.46 8.17
C GLN A 85 9.17 8.56 7.01
N ASP A 86 8.55 7.41 7.27
CA ASP A 86 8.16 6.45 6.22
C ASP A 86 7.16 7.04 5.22
N TYR A 87 6.22 7.85 5.72
CA TYR A 87 5.27 8.55 4.87
C TYR A 87 5.98 9.60 3.99
N THR A 88 6.97 10.31 4.53
CA THR A 88 7.78 11.26 3.77
C THR A 88 8.63 10.55 2.71
N ASP A 89 9.26 9.44 3.07
CA ASP A 89 10.08 8.62 2.17
C ASP A 89 9.26 8.13 0.96
N LEU A 90 7.99 7.76 1.18
CA LEU A 90 7.07 7.39 0.10
C LEU A 90 6.82 8.53 -0.87
N LEU A 91 6.46 9.71 -0.36
CA LEU A 91 6.18 10.88 -1.21
C LEU A 91 7.42 11.30 -2.00
N VAL A 92 8.59 11.32 -1.34
CA VAL A 92 9.87 11.66 -1.99
C VAL A 92 10.24 10.63 -3.05
N ALA A 93 10.13 9.33 -2.76
CA ALA A 93 10.44 8.28 -3.71
C ALA A 93 9.55 8.37 -4.96
N ARG A 94 8.25 8.63 -4.78
CA ARG A 94 7.33 8.82 -5.91
C ARG A 94 7.69 10.06 -6.73
N TRP A 95 7.96 11.18 -6.07
CA TRP A 95 8.36 12.41 -6.75
C TRP A 95 9.65 12.24 -7.57
N GLN A 96 10.67 11.60 -7.00
CA GLN A 96 11.93 11.33 -7.70
C GLN A 96 11.73 10.46 -8.94
N SER A 97 10.89 9.44 -8.85
CA SER A 97 10.54 8.59 -10.01
C SER A 97 9.93 9.42 -11.14
N LEU A 98 8.92 10.25 -10.82
CA LEU A 98 8.26 11.10 -11.82
C LEU A 98 9.24 12.06 -12.52
N MET A 99 10.19 12.62 -11.77
CA MET A 99 11.18 13.54 -12.31
C MET A 99 12.24 12.85 -13.18
N GLN A 100 12.50 11.56 -12.98
CA GLN A 100 13.44 10.78 -13.81
C GLN A 100 12.81 10.35 -15.13
N SER A 101 11.51 10.06 -15.15
CA SER A 101 10.79 9.70 -16.37
C SER A 101 10.53 10.88 -17.32
N ALA A 102 10.83 12.11 -16.89
CA ALA A 102 10.63 13.34 -17.67
C ALA A 102 11.89 13.81 -18.43
N ALA A 103 13.02 13.08 -18.32
CA ALA A 103 14.31 13.38 -18.97
C ALA A 103 14.54 12.47 -20.18
#